data_AF-A0A561TBF7-F1
#
_entry.id   AF-A0A561TBF7-F1
#
_cell.length_a   1.000
_cell.length_b   1.000
_cell.length_c   1.000
_cell.angle_alpha   90.00
_cell.angle_beta   90.00
_cell.angle_gamma   90.00
#
_symmetry.space_group_name_H-M   'P 1'
#
loop_
_entity.id
_entity.type
_entity.pdbx_description
1 polymer ?
#
loop_
_entity_poly.entity_id
_entity_poly.type
_entity_poly.pdbx_seq_one_letter_code
_entity_poly.pdbx_strand_id
1 'polypeptide(L)'
;MNIRDVVRGKTVVPDLPRPRLPGGVSARRYMIAEEPALRAAYEVCRRQTRRDPAEYALIRLTPAPLRPACWALWAAASAVDDLADDRLATVPERAARVDEWITALGDDLAAGRSADPVRHALVDTAGRWRLDLTVLRGALEVVRDDVAGRRFADWAAWRAWGRGTLVPWFDLTRDLFERAGAPVALRLDHQEDYERFIDGVRLTNDLTDLARDLALDGLFVPGEVLARHPGAEQDLLHRRWSDDVAALIAHLTATARRWTDQPGLTRGMHPGPATVLDTMAALLHAQLDAVDAAGPRLLRTVPRPGAAAGARILAPARLRAGLAWKLTPLTIPGPRPARPPGAAAARPVPRPRAAGFPEPPAHPTGIGPPRIPADRMPTHVAVIMDGNGRWATERGLPRSEGHRAGVRAVHETVYGALQIGLPWLTLYAFSTENWKREPEEIGHILSGLRDQLDADPYRDLDVRLRWSGRPGRLPTDLVDALRRREHATRTRGRLTLTLCVNYGGRDEIARAAASLARAARAGDIDPVLIEESDVAAHLPHPDLPDVDLLWRTSSEQRTSNFLPWQATYAELHFSDTLWPDIDRRDLWRVVTAYGERRRRHGAAP
;
A
#
# COMPACT_ATOMS: atom_id res chain seq x y z
N MET A 1 54.77 -22.30 -0.26
CA MET A 1 55.25 -21.53 0.92
C MET A 1 54.43 -20.25 1.01
N ASN A 2 53.67 -20.09 2.12
CA ASN A 2 52.79 -18.99 2.61
C ASN A 2 52.67 -17.68 1.78
N ILE A 3 51.48 -17.12 1.48
CA ILE A 3 50.44 -16.53 2.36
C ILE A 3 51.04 -15.58 3.43
N ARG A 4 51.36 -14.32 3.05
CA ARG A 4 51.05 -13.09 3.83
C ARG A 4 51.55 -11.73 3.28
N ASP A 5 52.47 -11.63 2.32
CA ASP A 5 53.18 -10.34 2.13
C ASP A 5 53.10 -9.63 0.76
N VAL A 6 51.99 -9.72 0.01
CA VAL A 6 51.78 -8.85 -1.19
C VAL A 6 50.50 -8.01 -1.06
N VAL A 7 50.23 -7.51 0.15
CA VAL A 7 49.23 -6.46 0.41
C VAL A 7 49.93 -5.28 1.07
N ARG A 8 50.45 -4.34 0.27
CA ARG A 8 50.70 -2.93 0.66
C ARG A 8 51.18 -2.12 -0.55
N GLY A 9 50.25 -1.84 -1.48
CA GLY A 9 50.37 -0.77 -2.45
C GLY A 9 49.21 0.21 -2.25
N LYS A 10 49.35 1.13 -1.29
CA LYS A 10 48.39 2.21 -1.07
C LYS A 10 48.53 3.24 -2.19
N THR A 11 47.61 3.27 -3.14
CA THR A 11 47.36 4.47 -3.93
C THR A 11 46.37 5.33 -3.15
N VAL A 12 46.91 6.36 -2.50
CA VAL A 12 46.14 7.37 -1.76
C VAL A 12 45.32 8.17 -2.77
N VAL A 13 44.00 7.98 -2.77
CA VAL A 13 43.06 8.88 -3.42
C VAL A 13 42.98 10.16 -2.56
N PRO A 14 43.13 11.37 -3.12
CA PRO A 14 43.06 12.59 -2.33
C PRO A 14 41.66 12.75 -1.71
N ASP A 15 41.66 13.05 -0.41
CA ASP A 15 40.47 13.25 0.42
C ASP A 15 39.77 14.54 -0.05
N LEU A 16 38.78 14.42 -0.93
CA LEU A 16 37.95 15.56 -1.35
C LEU A 16 37.14 16.07 -0.15
N PRO A 17 37.06 17.40 0.07
CA PRO A 17 36.34 17.96 1.20
C PRO A 17 34.87 17.55 1.17
N ARG A 18 34.43 16.92 2.26
CA ARG A 18 33.04 16.48 2.44
C ARG A 18 32.12 17.72 2.48
N PRO A 19 31.03 17.76 1.72
CA PRO A 19 30.08 18.85 1.81
C PRO A 19 29.45 18.85 3.21
N ARG A 20 29.61 19.95 3.96
CA ARG A 20 28.87 20.22 5.20
C ARG A 20 27.45 20.63 4.81
N LEU A 21 26.45 19.88 5.29
CA LEU A 21 25.04 20.30 5.26
C LEU A 21 24.80 21.36 6.36
N PRO A 22 23.92 22.35 6.15
CA PRO A 22 23.41 23.17 7.23
C PRO A 22 22.60 22.25 8.16
N GLY A 23 23.02 22.09 9.43
CA GLY A 23 22.33 21.24 10.41
C GLY A 23 23.11 20.02 10.95
N GLY A 24 24.40 19.84 10.64
CA GLY A 24 25.33 19.13 11.53
C GLY A 24 25.13 17.62 11.82
N VAL A 25 24.29 16.88 11.08
CA VAL A 25 24.19 15.41 11.21
C VAL A 25 24.87 14.71 10.04
N SER A 26 26.03 14.12 10.31
CA SER A 26 26.73 13.21 9.39
C SER A 26 25.96 11.89 9.23
N ALA A 27 26.00 11.24 8.06
CA ALA A 27 25.46 9.89 7.86
C ALA A 27 26.03 8.86 8.86
N ARG A 28 27.23 9.11 9.41
CA ARG A 28 27.76 8.34 10.55
C ARG A 28 26.94 8.58 11.82
N ARG A 29 26.54 9.83 12.13
CA ARG A 29 25.71 10.16 13.30
C ARG A 29 24.29 9.57 13.22
N TYR A 30 23.74 9.37 12.02
CA TYR A 30 22.46 8.67 11.83
C TYR A 30 22.48 7.22 12.37
N MET A 31 23.59 6.49 12.16
CA MET A 31 23.76 5.10 12.61
C MET A 31 24.38 4.96 14.02
N ILE A 32 24.91 6.04 14.61
CA ILE A 32 25.71 5.98 15.86
C ILE A 32 24.84 5.78 17.11
N ALA A 33 23.56 6.14 17.08
CA ALA A 33 22.63 5.94 18.20
C ALA A 33 21.93 4.57 18.22
N GLU A 34 22.24 3.68 17.29
CA GLU A 34 21.55 2.39 17.13
C GLU A 34 22.27 1.25 17.87
N GLU A 35 21.47 0.30 18.37
CA GLU A 35 21.97 -0.95 18.96
C GLU A 35 22.92 -1.68 17.99
N PRO A 36 24.05 -2.25 18.47
CA PRO A 36 25.04 -2.89 17.60
C PRO A 36 24.48 -3.98 16.68
N ALA A 37 23.46 -4.72 17.14
CA ALA A 37 22.77 -5.76 16.37
C ALA A 37 22.03 -5.19 15.15
N LEU A 38 21.31 -4.08 15.33
CA LEU A 38 20.58 -3.41 14.25
C LEU A 38 21.53 -2.84 13.20
N ARG A 39 22.67 -2.27 13.62
CA ARG A 39 23.70 -1.81 12.69
C ARG A 39 24.27 -2.96 11.86
N ALA A 40 24.50 -4.12 12.49
CA ALA A 40 24.97 -5.31 11.80
C ALA A 40 23.93 -5.83 10.80
N ALA A 41 22.64 -5.81 11.16
CA ALA A 41 21.50 -6.17 10.31
C ALA A 41 21.45 -5.33 9.02
N TYR A 42 21.51 -3.99 9.12
CA TYR A 42 21.57 -3.13 7.93
C TYR A 42 22.82 -3.34 7.07
N GLU A 43 23.96 -3.67 7.68
CA GLU A 43 25.18 -3.99 6.91
C GLU A 43 25.06 -5.34 6.18
N VAL A 44 24.34 -6.33 6.74
CA VAL A 44 23.97 -7.56 6.03
C VAL A 44 23.15 -7.21 4.79
N CYS A 45 22.08 -6.44 4.95
CA CYS A 45 21.22 -6.02 3.84
C CYS A 45 22.03 -5.31 2.75
N ARG A 46 22.88 -4.36 3.13
CA ARG A 46 23.78 -3.65 2.21
C ARG A 46 24.72 -4.59 1.46
N ARG A 47 25.30 -5.59 2.14
CA ARG A 47 26.19 -6.58 1.50
C ARG A 47 25.43 -7.48 0.53
N GLN A 48 24.19 -7.84 0.84
CA GLN A 48 23.32 -8.60 -0.05
C GLN A 48 22.98 -7.78 -1.29
N THR A 49 22.52 -6.53 -1.15
CA THR A 49 22.25 -5.64 -2.31
C THR A 49 23.48 -5.49 -3.20
N ARG A 50 24.70 -5.42 -2.66
CA ARG A 50 25.93 -5.30 -3.46
C ARG A 50 26.18 -6.46 -4.44
N ARG A 51 25.53 -7.61 -4.25
CA ARG A 51 25.58 -8.73 -5.20
C ARG A 51 24.88 -8.39 -6.51
N ASP A 52 23.98 -7.40 -6.49
CA ASP A 52 23.41 -6.73 -7.66
C ASP A 52 24.04 -5.33 -7.82
N PRO A 53 25.02 -5.16 -8.73
CA PRO A 53 25.68 -3.89 -8.93
C PRO A 53 24.77 -2.78 -9.46
N ALA A 54 23.72 -3.12 -10.21
CA ALA A 54 22.79 -2.15 -10.80
C ALA A 54 21.90 -1.58 -9.68
N GLU A 55 21.27 -2.45 -8.91
CA GLU A 55 20.40 -2.03 -7.81
C GLU A 55 21.20 -1.29 -6.72
N TYR A 56 22.37 -1.80 -6.35
CA TYR A 56 23.23 -1.11 -5.39
C TYR A 56 23.64 0.29 -5.88
N ALA A 57 23.83 0.47 -7.19
CA ALA A 57 24.12 1.78 -7.77
C ALA A 57 22.90 2.70 -7.75
N LEU A 58 21.69 2.19 -8.02
CA LEU A 58 20.43 2.94 -7.93
C LEU A 58 20.16 3.40 -6.50
N ILE A 59 20.24 2.51 -5.50
CA ILE A 59 20.05 2.88 -4.09
C ILE A 59 21.09 3.94 -3.66
N ARG A 60 22.30 3.92 -4.22
CA ARG A 60 23.30 4.97 -3.93
C ARG A 60 22.94 6.36 -4.46
N LEU A 61 22.05 6.46 -5.44
CA LEU A 61 21.51 7.73 -5.91
C LEU A 61 20.50 8.33 -4.94
N THR A 62 19.92 7.53 -4.04
CA THR A 62 19.04 8.01 -2.97
C THR A 62 19.84 8.76 -1.88
N PRO A 63 19.21 9.64 -1.09
CA PRO A 63 19.90 10.41 -0.07
C PRO A 63 20.38 9.49 1.05
N ALA A 64 21.54 9.80 1.63
CA ALA A 64 22.22 8.93 2.58
C ALA A 64 21.35 8.41 3.75
N PRO A 65 20.42 9.19 4.34
CA PRO A 65 19.54 8.71 5.40
C PRO A 65 18.54 7.63 4.98
N LEU A 66 18.15 7.56 3.71
CA LEU A 66 17.16 6.59 3.22
C LEU A 66 17.78 5.26 2.80
N ARG A 67 19.08 5.25 2.47
CA ARG A 67 19.77 4.07 1.95
C ARG A 67 19.63 2.81 2.82
N PRO A 68 19.75 2.87 4.16
CA PRO A 68 19.56 1.68 5.00
C PRO A 68 18.18 1.04 4.81
N ALA A 69 17.13 1.85 4.78
CA ALA A 69 15.76 1.39 4.53
C ALA A 69 15.60 0.79 3.13
N CYS A 70 16.15 1.43 2.09
CA CYS A 70 16.14 0.88 0.73
C CYS A 70 16.89 -0.45 0.65
N TRP A 71 18.05 -0.58 1.32
CA TRP A 71 18.78 -1.86 1.37
C TRP A 71 17.99 -2.95 2.09
N ALA A 72 17.27 -2.61 3.17
CA ALA A 72 16.44 -3.56 3.90
C ALA A 72 15.24 -4.04 3.06
N LEU A 73 14.54 -3.12 2.37
CA LEU A 73 13.45 -3.46 1.45
C LEU A 73 13.93 -4.39 0.33
N TRP A 74 15.04 -4.04 -0.33
CA TRP A 74 15.61 -4.89 -1.39
C TRP A 74 16.09 -6.24 -0.88
N ALA A 75 16.83 -6.26 0.22
CA ALA A 75 17.35 -7.51 0.78
C ALA A 75 16.24 -8.45 1.22
N ALA A 76 15.11 -7.93 1.70
CA ALA A 76 13.93 -8.72 2.01
C ALA A 76 13.28 -9.32 0.77
N ALA A 77 13.06 -8.52 -0.27
CA ALA A 77 12.53 -9.01 -1.55
C ALA A 77 13.44 -10.11 -2.14
N SER A 78 14.75 -9.86 -2.19
CA SER A 78 15.75 -10.82 -2.66
C SER A 78 15.84 -12.07 -1.77
N ALA A 79 15.67 -11.96 -0.45
CA ALA A 79 15.73 -13.12 0.43
C ALA A 79 14.56 -14.09 0.19
N VAL A 80 13.36 -13.56 -0.09
CA VAL A 80 12.19 -14.40 -0.39
C VAL A 80 12.33 -15.04 -1.77
N ASP A 81 12.80 -14.27 -2.75
CA ASP A 81 13.12 -14.76 -4.10
C ASP A 81 14.17 -15.88 -4.06
N ASP A 82 15.27 -15.68 -3.32
CA ASP A 82 16.32 -16.69 -3.13
C ASP A 82 15.78 -18.00 -2.51
N LEU A 83 14.77 -17.92 -1.62
CA LEU A 83 14.12 -19.11 -1.04
C LEU A 83 13.23 -19.83 -2.05
N ALA A 84 12.52 -19.08 -2.90
CA ALA A 84 11.67 -19.62 -3.96
C ALA A 84 12.49 -20.29 -5.08
N ASP A 85 13.73 -19.84 -5.27
CA ASP A 85 14.66 -20.29 -6.32
C ASP A 85 15.71 -21.32 -5.85
N ASP A 86 15.68 -21.77 -4.58
CA ASP A 86 16.69 -22.70 -4.06
C ASP A 86 16.65 -24.08 -4.75
N ARG A 87 17.57 -24.26 -5.69
CA ARG A 87 17.72 -25.45 -6.53
C ARG A 87 18.03 -26.73 -5.77
N LEU A 88 18.50 -26.62 -4.53
CA LEU A 88 18.81 -27.79 -3.71
C LEU A 88 17.57 -28.34 -3.00
N ALA A 89 16.47 -27.58 -2.97
CA ALA A 89 15.22 -27.95 -2.34
C ALA A 89 14.17 -28.39 -3.38
N THR A 90 13.33 -29.34 -3.00
CA THR A 90 12.15 -29.74 -3.78
C THR A 90 11.09 -28.62 -3.80
N VAL A 91 10.17 -28.66 -4.77
CA VAL A 91 9.08 -27.68 -4.89
C VAL A 91 8.30 -27.49 -3.56
N PRO A 92 7.86 -28.55 -2.85
CA PRO A 92 7.16 -28.38 -1.58
C PRO A 92 8.05 -27.78 -0.48
N GLU A 93 9.34 -28.12 -0.45
CA GLU A 93 10.28 -27.55 0.52
C GLU A 93 10.50 -26.05 0.28
N ARG A 94 10.55 -25.61 -0.98
CA ARG A 94 10.64 -24.18 -1.32
C ARG A 94 9.40 -23.42 -0.87
N ALA A 95 8.20 -23.92 -1.18
CA ALA A 95 6.94 -23.34 -0.72
C ALA A 95 6.91 -23.22 0.82
N ALA A 96 7.26 -24.31 1.51
CA ALA A 96 7.29 -24.35 2.98
C ALA A 96 8.27 -23.33 3.58
N ARG A 97 9.44 -23.14 2.97
CA ARG A 97 10.41 -22.13 3.42
C ARG A 97 9.93 -20.70 3.20
N VAL A 98 9.23 -20.43 2.09
CA VAL A 98 8.60 -19.13 1.85
C VAL A 98 7.49 -18.89 2.88
N ASP A 99 6.63 -19.87 3.16
CA ASP A 99 5.59 -19.81 4.20
C ASP A 99 6.19 -19.58 5.60
N GLU A 100 7.28 -20.28 5.94
CA GLU A 100 8.00 -20.09 7.19
C GLU A 100 8.53 -18.66 7.31
N TRP A 101 9.09 -18.12 6.22
CA TRP A 101 9.58 -16.74 6.19
C TRP A 101 8.45 -15.72 6.36
N ILE A 102 7.30 -15.92 5.68
CA ILE A 102 6.10 -15.07 5.79
C ILE A 102 5.58 -15.08 7.23
N THR A 103 5.45 -16.27 7.82
CA THR A 103 4.97 -16.46 9.19
C THR A 103 5.92 -15.79 10.18
N ALA A 104 7.22 -16.04 10.05
CA ALA A 104 8.25 -15.43 10.89
C ALA A 104 8.25 -13.89 10.77
N LEU A 105 8.05 -13.32 9.57
CA LEU A 105 7.93 -11.88 9.41
C LEU A 105 6.70 -11.33 10.17
N GLY A 106 5.57 -12.02 10.12
CA GLY A 106 4.38 -11.65 10.88
C GLY A 106 4.63 -11.60 12.40
N ASP A 107 5.29 -12.62 12.94
CA ASP A 107 5.68 -12.70 14.35
C ASP A 107 6.70 -11.62 14.72
N ASP A 108 7.70 -11.41 13.86
CA ASP A 108 8.74 -10.40 14.06
C ASP A 108 8.17 -8.98 14.05
N LEU A 109 7.18 -8.70 13.21
CA LEU A 109 6.44 -7.42 13.20
C LEU A 109 5.66 -7.21 14.49
N ALA A 110 4.98 -8.26 15.00
CA ALA A 110 4.27 -8.21 16.27
C ALA A 110 5.22 -8.03 17.46
N ALA A 111 6.40 -8.64 17.41
CA ALA A 111 7.45 -8.50 18.42
C ALA A 111 8.20 -7.16 18.32
N GLY A 112 8.29 -6.58 17.12
CA GLY A 112 9.06 -5.38 16.80
C GLY A 112 10.58 -5.62 16.72
N ARG A 113 11.01 -6.88 16.54
CA ARG A 113 12.42 -7.30 16.40
C ARG A 113 12.48 -8.68 15.73
N SER A 114 13.63 -9.03 15.16
CA SER A 114 13.88 -10.38 14.62
C SER A 114 15.28 -10.88 15.00
N ALA A 115 15.44 -12.21 15.06
CA ALA A 115 16.74 -12.86 15.11
C ALA A 115 17.41 -12.94 13.72
N ASP A 116 16.62 -12.92 12.65
CA ASP A 116 17.13 -12.87 11.29
C ASP A 116 17.57 -11.44 10.94
N PRO A 117 18.80 -11.22 10.43
CA PRO A 117 19.31 -9.87 10.19
C PRO A 117 18.55 -9.11 9.09
N VAL A 118 18.00 -9.80 8.08
CA VAL A 118 17.24 -9.13 7.01
C VAL A 118 15.87 -8.72 7.52
N ARG A 119 15.14 -9.63 8.19
CA ARG A 119 13.85 -9.30 8.80
C ARG A 119 13.99 -8.29 9.93
N HIS A 120 15.08 -8.30 10.70
CA HIS A 120 15.32 -7.30 11.75
C HIS A 120 15.45 -5.90 11.13
N ALA A 121 16.27 -5.74 10.09
CA ALA A 121 16.39 -4.46 9.39
C ALA A 121 15.07 -4.02 8.74
N LEU A 122 14.30 -4.97 8.19
CA LEU A 122 12.98 -4.70 7.60
C LEU A 122 11.95 -4.25 8.64
N VAL A 123 11.89 -4.90 9.81
CA VAL A 123 10.98 -4.55 10.92
C VAL A 123 11.33 -3.19 11.52
N ASP A 124 12.63 -2.89 11.70
CA ASP A 124 13.06 -1.54 12.12
C ASP A 124 12.71 -0.51 11.04
N THR A 125 12.98 -0.81 9.77
CA THR A 125 12.63 0.07 8.64
C THR A 125 11.15 0.39 8.64
N ALA A 126 10.28 -0.61 8.73
CA ALA A 126 8.85 -0.45 8.77
C ALA A 126 8.38 0.32 10.01
N GLY A 127 8.93 0.06 11.19
CA GLY A 127 8.59 0.80 12.40
C GLY A 127 9.04 2.26 12.36
N ARG A 128 10.30 2.52 11.98
CA ARG A 128 10.93 3.84 11.94
C ARG A 128 10.28 4.74 10.91
N TRP A 129 10.10 4.21 9.71
CA TRP A 129 9.47 4.92 8.62
C TRP A 129 7.96 4.68 8.58
N ARG A 130 7.37 4.02 9.58
CA ARG A 130 5.92 3.74 9.67
C ARG A 130 5.33 3.13 8.38
N LEU A 131 6.12 2.32 7.66
CA LEU A 131 5.68 1.63 6.45
C LEU A 131 4.74 0.48 6.81
N ASP A 132 3.81 0.14 5.92
CA ASP A 132 2.85 -0.93 6.15
C ASP A 132 3.20 -2.18 5.36
N LEU A 133 3.86 -3.12 6.01
CA LEU A 133 4.28 -4.35 5.35
C LEU A 133 3.12 -5.33 5.08
N THR A 134 1.89 -5.06 5.56
CA THR A 134 0.76 -5.95 5.24
C THR A 134 0.44 -5.97 3.75
N VAL A 135 0.80 -4.93 3.00
CA VAL A 135 0.66 -4.87 1.53
C VAL A 135 1.50 -5.94 0.82
N LEU A 136 2.54 -6.46 1.48
CA LEU A 136 3.39 -7.50 0.92
C LEU A 136 2.77 -8.90 0.99
N ARG A 137 1.73 -9.11 1.80
CA ARG A 137 1.15 -10.46 2.01
C ARG A 137 0.80 -11.14 0.69
N GLY A 138 0.03 -10.47 -0.17
CA GLY A 138 -0.35 -11.01 -1.47
C GLY A 138 0.86 -11.22 -2.40
N ALA A 139 1.84 -10.31 -2.41
CA ALA A 139 3.06 -10.48 -3.21
C ALA A 139 3.87 -11.71 -2.77
N LEU A 140 3.98 -11.94 -1.46
CA LEU A 140 4.70 -13.07 -0.89
C LEU A 140 3.96 -14.41 -1.11
N GLU A 141 2.63 -14.41 -1.02
CA GLU A 141 1.78 -15.56 -1.35
C GLU A 141 1.92 -15.95 -2.83
N VAL A 142 1.97 -14.97 -3.75
CA VAL A 142 2.24 -15.24 -5.17
C VAL A 142 3.60 -15.90 -5.35
N VAL A 143 4.67 -15.39 -4.70
CA VAL A 143 6.01 -16.02 -4.78
C VAL A 143 6.00 -17.45 -4.23
N ARG A 144 5.28 -17.72 -3.14
CA ARG A 144 5.10 -19.07 -2.60
C ARG A 144 4.42 -20.00 -3.62
N ASP A 145 3.35 -19.54 -4.26
CA ASP A 145 2.57 -20.36 -5.19
C ASP A 145 3.34 -20.66 -6.49
N ASP A 146 4.37 -19.85 -6.78
CA ASP A 146 5.15 -19.92 -8.02
C ASP A 146 6.37 -20.83 -7.98
N VAL A 147 6.68 -21.42 -6.82
CA VAL A 147 7.88 -22.26 -6.68
C VAL A 147 7.89 -23.47 -7.62
N ALA A 148 6.74 -23.87 -8.18
CA ALA A 148 6.62 -24.97 -9.13
C ALA A 148 6.85 -24.58 -10.60
N GLY A 149 7.08 -23.30 -10.89
CA GLY A 149 7.08 -22.75 -12.24
C GLY A 149 5.67 -22.40 -12.73
N ARG A 150 5.56 -21.37 -13.56
CA ARG A 150 4.28 -20.86 -14.07
C ARG A 150 4.33 -20.71 -15.59
N ARG A 151 3.21 -21.04 -16.24
CA ARG A 151 2.96 -20.73 -17.65
C ARG A 151 1.83 -19.71 -17.76
N PHE A 152 1.95 -18.81 -18.73
CA PHE A 152 0.95 -17.78 -18.98
C PHE A 152 0.30 -17.99 -20.34
N ALA A 153 -1.02 -17.92 -20.41
CA ALA A 153 -1.73 -17.98 -21.69
C ALA A 153 -1.46 -16.73 -22.52
N ASP A 154 -1.52 -15.56 -21.88
CA ASP A 154 -1.44 -14.24 -22.54
C ASP A 154 -0.70 -13.19 -21.67
N TRP A 155 -0.47 -12.01 -22.25
CA TRP A 155 0.12 -10.86 -21.58
C TRP A 155 -0.73 -10.35 -20.41
N ALA A 156 -2.04 -10.56 -20.42
CA ALA A 156 -2.89 -10.10 -19.32
C ALA A 156 -2.59 -10.90 -18.05
N ALA A 157 -2.49 -12.24 -18.16
CA ALA A 157 -2.10 -13.12 -17.08
C ALA A 157 -0.67 -12.82 -16.59
N TRP A 158 0.29 -12.69 -17.52
CA TRP A 158 1.68 -12.37 -17.19
C TRP A 158 1.82 -11.02 -16.48
N ARG A 159 1.12 -9.96 -16.94
CA ARG A 159 1.16 -8.64 -16.29
C ARG A 159 0.49 -8.65 -14.92
N ALA A 160 -0.65 -9.32 -14.78
CA ALA A 160 -1.34 -9.41 -13.49
C ALA A 160 -0.43 -10.03 -12.43
N TRP A 161 0.26 -11.11 -12.79
CA TRP A 161 1.27 -11.76 -11.98
C TRP A 161 2.50 -10.86 -11.69
N GLY A 162 3.10 -10.30 -12.74
CA GLY A 162 4.29 -9.44 -12.61
C GLY A 162 4.04 -8.22 -11.73
N ARG A 163 2.86 -7.61 -11.85
CA ARG A 163 2.45 -6.47 -11.02
C ARG A 163 2.11 -6.89 -9.60
N GLY A 164 1.42 -8.02 -9.42
CA GLY A 164 1.07 -8.57 -8.10
C GLY A 164 2.29 -8.88 -7.24
N THR A 165 3.42 -9.25 -7.86
CA THR A 165 4.70 -9.51 -7.19
C THR A 165 5.52 -8.24 -6.96
N LEU A 166 5.64 -7.35 -7.96
CA LEU A 166 6.57 -6.21 -7.89
C LEU A 166 5.96 -4.93 -7.31
N VAL A 167 4.74 -4.55 -7.68
CA VAL A 167 4.15 -3.24 -7.33
C VAL A 167 4.16 -3.00 -5.82
N PRO A 168 3.81 -3.96 -4.94
CA PRO A 168 3.84 -3.73 -3.50
C PRO A 168 5.21 -3.32 -2.96
N TRP A 169 6.31 -3.84 -3.51
CA TRP A 169 7.67 -3.45 -3.11
C TRP A 169 8.06 -2.05 -3.58
N PHE A 170 7.67 -1.70 -4.81
CA PHE A 170 7.88 -0.35 -5.31
C PHE A 170 7.03 0.69 -4.55
N ASP A 171 5.80 0.34 -4.18
CA ASP A 171 4.92 1.17 -3.38
C ASP A 171 5.50 1.45 -1.99
N LEU A 172 6.09 0.45 -1.32
CA LEU A 172 6.81 0.69 -0.06
C LEU A 172 7.99 1.65 -0.21
N THR A 173 8.69 1.58 -1.35
CA THR A 173 9.79 2.49 -1.65
C THR A 173 9.28 3.91 -1.92
N ARG A 174 8.17 4.06 -2.65
CA ARG A 174 7.47 5.35 -2.82
C ARG A 174 7.08 5.93 -1.46
N ASP A 175 6.39 5.15 -0.63
CA ASP A 175 5.93 5.56 0.70
C ASP A 175 7.10 6.02 1.59
N LEU A 176 8.25 5.34 1.48
CA LEU A 176 9.49 5.75 2.16
C LEU A 176 9.93 7.16 1.73
N PHE A 177 9.94 7.45 0.43
CA PHE A 177 10.28 8.77 -0.11
C PHE A 177 9.26 9.85 0.30
N GLU A 178 7.97 9.54 0.26
CA GLU A 178 6.91 10.46 0.70
C GLU A 178 7.07 10.85 2.17
N ARG A 179 7.34 9.88 3.04
CA ARG A 179 7.57 10.12 4.47
C ARG A 179 8.86 10.85 4.78
N ALA A 180 9.83 10.76 3.87
CA ALA A 180 11.04 11.55 3.91
C ALA A 180 10.84 13.01 3.44
N GLY A 181 9.63 13.40 3.03
CA GLY A 181 9.35 14.74 2.51
C GLY A 181 9.80 14.95 1.07
N ALA A 182 10.08 13.88 0.32
CA ALA A 182 10.48 13.92 -1.08
C ALA A 182 9.49 13.12 -1.93
N PRO A 183 8.25 13.61 -2.11
CA PRO A 183 7.17 12.82 -2.70
C PRO A 183 7.50 12.35 -4.11
N VAL A 184 7.23 11.07 -4.38
CA VAL A 184 7.23 10.48 -5.72
C VAL A 184 5.80 10.59 -6.24
N ALA A 185 5.40 11.81 -6.61
CA ALA A 185 4.05 12.08 -7.08
C ALA A 185 3.81 11.39 -8.43
N LEU A 186 3.16 10.23 -8.40
CA LEU A 186 2.57 9.62 -9.58
C LEU A 186 1.24 10.32 -9.83
N ARG A 187 1.24 11.26 -10.78
CA ARG A 187 -0.01 11.89 -11.19
C ARG A 187 -0.91 10.81 -11.82
N LEU A 188 -2.23 10.91 -11.61
CA LEU A 188 -3.22 9.91 -12.08
C LEU A 188 -3.20 9.71 -13.61
N ASP A 189 -2.78 10.72 -14.38
CA ASP A 189 -2.57 10.65 -15.84
C ASP A 189 -1.38 9.76 -16.24
N HIS A 190 -0.50 9.40 -15.30
CA HIS A 190 0.70 8.57 -15.51
C HIS A 190 0.67 7.23 -14.76
N GLN A 191 -0.48 6.84 -14.19
CA GLN A 191 -0.60 5.53 -13.52
C GLN A 191 -0.39 4.38 -14.52
N GLU A 192 -0.97 4.47 -15.72
CA GLU A 192 -0.73 3.48 -16.77
C GLU A 192 0.74 3.45 -17.21
N ASP A 193 1.38 4.61 -17.33
CA ASP A 193 2.80 4.70 -17.69
C ASP A 193 3.67 4.02 -16.63
N TYR A 194 3.35 4.23 -15.36
CA TYR A 194 4.02 3.59 -14.24
C TYR A 194 3.85 2.06 -14.26
N GLU A 195 2.62 1.58 -14.42
CA GLU A 195 2.35 0.14 -14.50
C GLU A 195 3.03 -0.50 -15.72
N ARG A 196 3.05 0.18 -16.88
CA ARG A 196 3.80 -0.26 -18.06
C ARG A 196 5.30 -0.26 -17.81
N PHE A 197 5.83 0.74 -17.11
CA PHE A 197 7.24 0.76 -16.72
C PHE A 197 7.59 -0.47 -15.87
N ILE A 198 6.76 -0.82 -14.88
CA ILE A 198 6.94 -2.03 -14.07
C ILE A 198 6.85 -3.31 -14.91
N ASP A 199 5.93 -3.38 -15.88
CA ASP A 199 5.91 -4.50 -16.84
C ASP A 199 7.24 -4.61 -17.62
N GLY A 200 7.82 -3.47 -18.02
CA GLY A 200 9.12 -3.41 -18.69
C GLY A 200 10.28 -3.86 -17.79
N VAL A 201 10.26 -3.48 -16.50
CA VAL A 201 11.21 -3.95 -15.48
C VAL A 201 11.16 -5.47 -15.40
N ARG A 202 9.94 -6.03 -15.26
CA ARG A 202 9.74 -7.48 -15.16
C ARG A 202 10.24 -8.22 -16.41
N LEU A 203 9.86 -7.75 -17.60
CA LEU A 203 10.23 -8.42 -18.85
C LEU A 203 11.74 -8.36 -19.08
N THR A 204 12.40 -7.26 -18.69
CA THR A 204 13.86 -7.16 -18.74
C THR A 204 14.54 -8.16 -17.80
N ASN A 205 13.94 -8.39 -16.62
CA ASN A 205 14.42 -9.40 -15.68
C ASN A 205 14.28 -10.81 -16.25
N ASP A 206 13.09 -11.19 -16.72
CA ASP A 206 12.81 -12.51 -17.32
C ASP A 206 13.77 -12.80 -18.51
N LEU A 207 14.09 -11.78 -19.32
CA LEU A 207 15.06 -11.92 -20.43
C LEU A 207 16.50 -12.06 -19.95
N THR A 208 16.88 -11.36 -18.88
CA THR A 208 18.22 -11.41 -18.32
C THR A 208 18.50 -12.73 -17.62
N ASP A 209 17.49 -13.25 -16.92
CA ASP A 209 17.58 -14.50 -16.16
C ASP A 209 17.12 -15.72 -16.94
N LEU A 210 16.80 -15.59 -18.24
CA LEU A 210 16.37 -16.69 -19.11
C LEU A 210 17.26 -17.95 -19.01
N ALA A 211 18.59 -17.82 -18.95
CA ALA A 211 19.49 -18.97 -18.76
C ALA A 211 19.28 -19.69 -17.40
N ARG A 212 18.96 -18.92 -16.35
CA ARG A 212 18.67 -19.42 -15.01
C ARG A 212 17.31 -20.11 -15.02
N ASP A 213 16.30 -19.48 -15.60
CA ASP A 213 14.91 -19.98 -15.63
C ASP A 213 14.80 -21.27 -16.43
N LEU A 214 15.44 -21.34 -17.61
CA LEU A 214 15.54 -22.58 -18.41
C LEU A 214 16.33 -23.71 -17.72
N ALA A 215 17.00 -23.44 -16.61
CA ALA A 215 17.63 -24.48 -15.77
C ALA A 215 16.71 -25.00 -14.66
N LEU A 216 15.55 -24.38 -14.49
CA LEU A 216 14.50 -24.77 -13.56
C LEU A 216 13.21 -25.13 -14.29
N ASP A 217 13.30 -25.41 -15.60
CA ASP A 217 12.16 -25.62 -16.51
C ASP A 217 11.16 -24.45 -16.52
N GLY A 218 11.62 -23.26 -16.12
CA GLY A 218 10.88 -22.01 -16.15
C GLY A 218 10.92 -21.38 -17.53
N LEU A 219 9.75 -21.11 -18.09
CA LEU A 219 9.58 -20.28 -19.29
C LEU A 219 8.39 -19.35 -19.07
N PHE A 220 8.69 -18.11 -18.70
CA PHE A 220 7.68 -17.10 -18.38
C PHE A 220 7.13 -16.36 -19.61
N VAL A 221 7.51 -16.76 -20.83
CA VAL A 221 7.00 -16.14 -22.06
C VAL A 221 5.54 -16.55 -22.27
N PRO A 222 4.60 -15.60 -22.50
CA PRO A 222 3.20 -15.94 -22.72
C PRO A 222 2.99 -16.81 -23.97
N GLY A 223 2.05 -17.76 -23.87
CA GLY A 223 1.69 -18.67 -24.96
C GLY A 223 1.26 -17.95 -26.23
N GLU A 224 0.53 -16.83 -26.12
CA GLU A 224 0.15 -16.01 -27.28
C GLU A 224 1.35 -15.43 -28.04
N VAL A 225 2.49 -15.21 -27.37
CA VAL A 225 3.73 -14.73 -27.98
C VAL A 225 4.47 -15.90 -28.61
N LEU A 226 4.59 -17.02 -27.91
CA LEU A 226 5.19 -18.25 -28.43
C LEU A 226 4.49 -18.73 -29.71
N ALA A 227 3.16 -18.62 -29.77
CA ALA A 227 2.38 -18.99 -30.96
C ALA A 227 2.76 -18.19 -32.23
N ARG A 228 3.33 -16.98 -32.08
CA ARG A 228 3.79 -16.14 -33.20
C ARG A 228 5.21 -16.48 -33.65
N HIS A 229 5.93 -17.29 -32.87
CA HIS A 229 7.29 -17.74 -33.13
C HIS A 229 7.33 -19.28 -33.06
N PRO A 230 6.65 -19.97 -34.00
CA PRO A 230 6.50 -21.42 -33.96
C PRO A 230 7.88 -22.09 -34.01
N GLY A 231 8.18 -22.95 -33.03
CA GLY A 231 9.49 -23.60 -32.89
C GLY A 231 10.36 -23.01 -31.78
N ALA A 232 10.17 -21.74 -31.41
CA ALA A 232 10.97 -21.09 -30.38
C ALA A 232 10.82 -21.73 -29.00
N GLU A 233 9.61 -22.16 -28.61
CA GLU A 233 9.39 -22.81 -27.31
C GLU A 233 10.21 -24.10 -27.17
N GLN A 234 10.10 -25.01 -28.15
CA GLN A 234 10.83 -26.26 -28.13
C GLN A 234 12.34 -26.00 -28.13
N ASP A 235 12.80 -25.03 -28.91
CA ASP A 235 14.20 -24.66 -29.00
C ASP A 235 14.76 -24.09 -27.69
N LEU A 236 14.01 -23.21 -27.03
CA LEU A 236 14.35 -22.68 -25.71
C LEU A 236 14.48 -23.80 -24.67
N LEU A 237 13.50 -24.71 -24.60
CA LEU A 237 13.52 -25.85 -23.67
C LEU A 237 14.71 -26.79 -23.91
N HIS A 238 15.12 -26.98 -25.17
CA HIS A 238 16.31 -27.76 -25.53
C HIS A 238 17.61 -26.94 -25.54
N ARG A 239 17.55 -25.65 -25.15
CA ARG A 239 18.67 -24.69 -25.19
C ARG A 239 19.37 -24.61 -26.55
N ARG A 240 18.58 -24.73 -27.62
CA ARG A 240 18.98 -24.56 -29.01
C ARG A 240 18.71 -23.12 -29.43
N TRP A 241 19.71 -22.47 -30.02
CA TRP A 241 19.53 -21.15 -30.62
C TRP A 241 19.17 -21.32 -32.09
N SER A 242 17.95 -20.97 -32.47
CA SER A 242 17.44 -20.96 -33.85
C SER A 242 17.08 -19.54 -34.29
N ASP A 243 16.72 -19.38 -35.56
CA ASP A 243 16.22 -18.11 -36.08
C ASP A 243 14.89 -17.70 -35.42
N ASP A 244 14.02 -18.67 -35.08
CA ASP A 244 12.77 -18.40 -34.35
C ASP A 244 13.02 -17.91 -32.93
N VAL A 245 14.00 -18.50 -32.22
CA VAL A 245 14.44 -18.01 -30.91
C VAL A 245 15.03 -16.60 -31.03
N ALA A 246 15.90 -16.36 -32.02
CA ALA A 246 16.48 -15.04 -32.24
C ALA A 246 15.39 -13.98 -32.51
N ALA A 247 14.40 -14.30 -33.34
CA ALA A 247 13.27 -13.43 -33.63
C ALA A 247 12.38 -13.18 -32.40
N LEU A 248 12.13 -14.21 -31.59
CA LEU A 248 11.38 -14.08 -30.33
C LEU A 248 12.10 -13.15 -29.35
N ILE A 249 13.40 -13.36 -29.12
CA ILE A 249 14.18 -12.52 -28.20
C ILE A 249 14.19 -11.06 -28.69
N ALA A 250 14.38 -10.82 -29.99
CA ALA A 250 14.32 -9.47 -30.55
C ALA A 250 12.94 -8.82 -30.37
N HIS A 251 11.85 -9.58 -30.50
CA HIS A 251 10.50 -9.10 -30.23
C HIS A 251 10.29 -8.71 -28.77
N LEU A 252 10.77 -9.55 -27.84
CA LEU A 252 10.64 -9.32 -26.40
C LEU A 252 11.52 -8.16 -25.93
N THR A 253 12.77 -8.04 -26.39
CA THR A 253 13.64 -6.90 -26.04
C THR A 253 13.08 -5.58 -26.58
N ALA A 254 12.57 -5.57 -27.81
CA ALA A 254 11.88 -4.39 -28.36
C ALA A 254 10.63 -4.01 -27.55
N THR A 255 9.89 -4.99 -27.05
CA THR A 255 8.71 -4.77 -26.21
C THR A 255 9.09 -4.21 -24.84
N ALA A 256 10.10 -4.78 -24.19
CA ALA A 256 10.64 -4.29 -22.94
C ALA A 256 11.08 -2.83 -23.05
N ARG A 257 11.81 -2.45 -24.12
CA ARG A 257 12.23 -1.05 -24.36
C ARG A 257 11.05 -0.09 -24.47
N ARG A 258 9.99 -0.45 -25.20
CA ARG A 258 8.78 0.39 -25.32
C ARG A 258 8.07 0.57 -23.98
N TRP A 259 8.16 -0.41 -23.09
CA TRP A 259 7.54 -0.36 -21.78
C TRP A 259 8.39 0.40 -20.77
N THR A 260 9.72 0.29 -20.82
CA THR A 260 10.62 1.06 -19.95
C THR A 260 10.81 2.52 -20.39
N ASP A 261 10.56 2.84 -21.66
CA ASP A 261 10.63 4.21 -22.19
C ASP A 261 9.30 4.97 -21.97
N GLN A 262 9.16 5.56 -20.78
CA GLN A 262 7.98 6.32 -20.37
C GLN A 262 8.35 7.79 -20.10
N PRO A 263 8.47 8.66 -21.13
CA PRO A 263 8.93 10.04 -20.96
C PRO A 263 8.00 10.92 -20.11
N GLY A 264 6.74 10.52 -19.95
CA GLY A 264 5.78 11.17 -19.05
C GLY A 264 5.98 10.86 -17.57
N LEU A 265 6.60 9.72 -17.25
CA LEU A 265 6.59 9.16 -15.89
C LEU A 265 7.27 10.05 -14.85
N THR A 266 8.36 10.72 -15.21
CA THR A 266 9.12 11.59 -14.30
C THR A 266 8.71 13.06 -14.38
N ARG A 267 7.71 13.40 -15.22
CA ARG A 267 7.27 14.78 -15.42
C ARG A 267 6.56 15.32 -14.18
N GLY A 268 7.09 16.40 -13.62
CA GLY A 268 6.56 17.02 -12.40
C GLY A 268 6.92 16.28 -11.10
N MET A 269 7.71 15.20 -11.19
CA MET A 269 8.27 14.52 -10.04
C MET A 269 9.42 15.32 -9.43
N HIS A 270 9.66 15.13 -8.13
CA HIS A 270 10.84 15.69 -7.49
C HIS A 270 12.14 15.24 -8.23
N PRO A 271 13.13 16.12 -8.46
CA PRO A 271 14.32 15.80 -9.28
C PRO A 271 15.14 14.60 -8.77
N GLY A 272 15.11 14.36 -7.46
CA GLY A 272 15.78 13.23 -6.82
C GLY A 272 15.22 11.87 -7.29
N PRO A 273 13.95 11.51 -6.96
CA PRO A 273 13.32 10.30 -7.44
C PRO A 273 13.25 10.20 -8.97
N ALA A 274 13.02 11.33 -9.67
CA ALA A 274 13.06 11.38 -11.14
C ALA A 274 14.42 10.88 -11.67
N THR A 275 15.53 11.38 -11.11
CA THR A 275 16.88 10.92 -11.48
C THR A 275 17.06 9.41 -11.23
N VAL A 276 16.48 8.86 -10.16
CA VAL A 276 16.55 7.42 -9.87
C VAL A 276 15.82 6.62 -10.94
N LEU A 277 14.58 6.97 -11.27
CA LEU A 277 13.77 6.27 -12.28
C LEU A 277 14.36 6.40 -13.69
N ASP A 278 14.78 7.60 -14.10
CA ASP A 278 15.42 7.80 -15.42
C ASP A 278 16.71 6.98 -15.52
N THR A 279 17.47 6.88 -14.42
CA THR A 279 18.70 6.07 -14.39
C THR A 279 18.38 4.58 -14.43
N MET A 280 17.31 4.15 -13.77
CA MET A 280 16.84 2.78 -13.82
C MET A 280 16.45 2.41 -15.26
N ALA A 281 15.65 3.24 -15.94
CA ALA A 281 15.31 3.05 -17.35
C ALA A 281 16.56 2.90 -18.24
N ALA A 282 17.55 3.77 -18.06
CA ALA A 282 18.81 3.71 -18.82
C ALA A 282 19.62 2.44 -18.53
N LEU A 283 19.65 1.96 -17.28
CA LEU A 283 20.31 0.70 -16.91
C LEU A 283 19.58 -0.51 -17.51
N LEU A 284 18.23 -0.51 -17.51
CA LEU A 284 17.42 -1.55 -18.16
C LEU A 284 17.70 -1.58 -19.67
N HIS A 285 17.79 -0.42 -20.33
CA HIS A 285 18.15 -0.38 -21.76
C HIS A 285 19.56 -0.93 -22.02
N ALA A 286 20.55 -0.61 -21.18
CA ALA A 286 21.89 -1.18 -21.30
C ALA A 286 21.91 -2.69 -21.04
N GLN A 287 21.02 -3.18 -20.18
CA GLN A 287 20.82 -4.61 -19.93
C GLN A 287 20.21 -5.30 -21.15
N LEU A 288 19.20 -4.70 -21.78
CA LEU A 288 18.60 -5.19 -23.02
C LEU A 288 19.61 -5.18 -24.18
N ASP A 289 20.50 -4.18 -24.26
CA ASP A 289 21.61 -4.19 -25.24
C ASP A 289 22.54 -5.40 -25.01
N ALA A 290 22.78 -5.77 -23.75
CA ALA A 290 23.59 -6.94 -23.42
C ALA A 290 22.88 -8.26 -23.74
N VAL A 291 21.55 -8.32 -23.58
CA VAL A 291 20.69 -9.45 -24.01
C VAL A 291 20.78 -9.62 -25.52
N ASP A 292 20.55 -8.54 -26.29
CA ASP A 292 20.63 -8.55 -27.75
C ASP A 292 22.03 -8.99 -28.24
N ALA A 293 23.10 -8.50 -27.60
CA ALA A 293 24.48 -8.84 -27.94
C ALA A 293 24.93 -10.25 -27.50
N ALA A 294 24.19 -10.92 -26.61
CA ALA A 294 24.57 -12.24 -26.12
C ALA A 294 24.42 -13.32 -27.20
N GLY A 295 23.40 -13.18 -28.06
CA GLY A 295 23.03 -14.18 -29.07
C GLY A 295 22.87 -15.57 -28.44
N PRO A 296 23.45 -16.64 -29.03
CA PRO A 296 23.34 -18.00 -28.50
C PRO A 296 23.79 -18.18 -27.04
N ARG A 297 24.67 -17.31 -26.54
CA ARG A 297 25.14 -17.38 -25.14
C ARG A 297 24.03 -17.05 -24.13
N LEU A 298 22.97 -16.37 -24.56
CA LEU A 298 21.83 -16.01 -23.71
C LEU A 298 21.18 -17.24 -23.04
N LEU A 299 21.21 -18.40 -23.70
CA LEU A 299 20.60 -19.64 -23.17
C LEU A 299 21.48 -20.35 -22.12
N ARG A 300 22.67 -19.81 -21.82
CA ARG A 300 23.66 -20.46 -20.94
C ARG A 300 24.28 -19.52 -19.91
N THR A 301 24.32 -18.22 -20.20
CA THR A 301 24.98 -17.23 -19.34
C THR A 301 24.13 -15.99 -19.20
N VAL A 302 24.09 -15.44 -17.99
CA VAL A 302 23.42 -14.16 -17.69
C VAL A 302 24.18 -13.02 -18.38
N PRO A 303 23.56 -12.28 -19.32
CA PRO A 303 24.18 -11.14 -19.97
C PRO A 303 24.38 -10.00 -18.97
N ARG A 304 25.47 -9.24 -19.13
CA ARG A 304 25.73 -8.05 -18.30
C ARG A 304 26.23 -6.89 -19.15
N PRO A 305 25.76 -5.65 -18.89
CA PRO A 305 26.28 -4.44 -19.51
C PRO A 305 27.78 -4.31 -19.27
N GLY A 306 28.48 -3.77 -20.27
CA GLY A 306 29.89 -3.41 -20.11
C GLY A 306 30.07 -2.32 -19.05
N ALA A 307 31.17 -2.40 -18.28
CA ALA A 307 31.47 -1.43 -17.22
C ALA A 307 31.50 0.03 -17.71
N ALA A 308 31.93 0.25 -18.96
CA ALA A 308 31.94 1.57 -19.58
C ALA A 308 30.53 2.13 -19.82
N ALA A 309 29.57 1.30 -20.25
CA ALA A 309 28.18 1.71 -20.44
C ALA A 309 27.55 2.10 -19.08
N GLY A 310 27.74 1.25 -18.05
CA GLY A 310 27.29 1.56 -16.70
C GLY A 310 27.91 2.85 -16.14
N ALA A 311 29.20 3.10 -16.39
CA ALA A 311 29.87 4.32 -15.97
C ALA A 311 29.30 5.58 -16.64
N ARG A 312 29.01 5.52 -17.95
CA ARG A 312 28.40 6.63 -18.72
C ARG A 312 27.01 6.99 -18.23
N ILE A 313 26.24 6.00 -17.77
CA ILE A 313 24.90 6.19 -17.20
C ILE A 313 24.98 6.74 -15.77
N LEU A 314 25.79 6.10 -14.91
CA LEU A 314 25.81 6.39 -13.47
C LEU A 314 26.57 7.68 -13.10
N ALA A 315 27.60 8.06 -13.85
CA ALA A 315 28.39 9.26 -13.55
C ALA A 315 27.55 10.56 -13.55
N PRO A 316 26.81 10.89 -14.63
CA PRO A 316 25.95 12.07 -14.63
C PRO A 316 24.79 11.95 -13.64
N ALA A 317 24.21 10.75 -13.47
CA ALA A 317 23.15 10.52 -12.49
C ALA A 317 23.57 10.85 -11.06
N ARG A 318 24.80 10.47 -10.65
CA ARG A 318 25.35 10.80 -9.33
C ARG A 318 25.48 12.31 -9.11
N LEU A 319 25.85 13.07 -10.14
CA LEU A 319 25.94 14.52 -10.05
C LEU A 319 24.55 15.15 -9.89
N ARG A 320 23.57 14.75 -10.72
CA ARG A 320 22.19 15.25 -10.66
C ARG A 320 21.53 14.92 -9.32
N ALA A 321 21.61 13.67 -8.88
CA ALA A 321 21.09 13.24 -7.59
C ALA A 321 21.78 13.99 -6.43
N GLY A 322 23.11 14.14 -6.48
CA GLY A 322 23.86 14.89 -5.48
C GLY A 322 23.45 16.36 -5.38
N LEU A 323 23.10 17.00 -6.50
CA LEU A 323 22.57 18.37 -6.50
C LEU A 323 21.14 18.42 -5.97
N ALA A 324 20.27 17.52 -6.43
CA ALA A 324 18.87 17.43 -5.99
C ALA A 324 18.80 17.30 -4.47
N TRP A 325 19.48 16.31 -3.89
CA TRP A 325 19.41 16.04 -2.44
C TRP A 325 20.13 17.07 -1.57
N LYS A 326 20.96 17.95 -2.12
CA LYS A 326 21.51 19.09 -1.37
C LYS A 326 20.47 20.20 -1.16
N LEU A 327 19.50 20.31 -2.07
CA LEU A 327 18.49 21.35 -2.06
C LEU A 327 17.17 20.90 -1.42
N THR A 328 17.02 19.60 -1.18
CA THR A 328 15.81 19.00 -0.60
C THR A 328 15.94 18.85 0.92
N PRO A 329 15.12 19.55 1.73
CA PRO A 329 15.01 19.23 3.14
C PRO A 329 14.34 17.87 3.29
N LEU A 330 14.93 16.98 4.10
CA LEU A 330 14.38 15.65 4.36
C LEU A 330 13.85 15.54 5.78
N THR A 331 12.66 14.95 5.92
CA THR A 331 12.09 14.56 7.21
C THR A 331 12.66 13.19 7.60
N ILE A 332 13.47 13.16 8.64
CA ILE A 332 14.13 11.93 9.09
C ILE A 332 13.56 11.55 10.46
N PRO A 333 12.87 10.40 10.58
CA PRO A 333 12.38 9.92 11.87
C PRO A 333 13.55 9.66 12.84
N GLY A 334 13.34 9.97 14.12
CA GLY A 334 14.28 9.64 15.19
C GLY A 334 14.41 8.13 15.42
N PRO A 335 15.39 7.68 16.22
CA PRO A 335 15.54 6.26 16.58
C PRO A 335 14.27 5.74 17.28
N ARG A 336 13.90 4.49 17.00
CA ARG A 336 12.84 3.81 17.75
C ARG A 336 13.25 3.71 19.23
N PRO A 337 12.42 4.08 20.22
CA PRO A 337 12.75 3.88 21.62
C PRO A 337 12.93 2.38 21.91
N ALA A 338 14.07 2.03 22.50
CA ALA A 338 14.39 0.64 22.86
C ALA A 338 13.36 0.12 23.86
N ARG A 339 12.76 -1.04 23.54
CA ARG A 339 11.85 -1.73 24.45
C ARG A 339 12.71 -2.46 25.49
N PRO A 340 12.45 -2.35 26.80
CA PRO A 340 13.34 -2.89 27.83
C PRO A 340 13.51 -4.41 27.69
N PRO A 341 14.75 -4.94 27.85
CA PRO A 341 15.03 -6.36 27.69
C PRO A 341 14.48 -7.15 28.89
N GLY A 342 13.56 -8.07 28.66
CA GLY A 342 13.03 -8.97 29.70
C GLY A 342 11.62 -9.52 29.49
N ALA A 343 10.84 -9.02 28.53
CA ALA A 343 9.51 -9.58 28.25
C ALA A 343 9.63 -10.89 27.44
N ALA A 344 9.71 -12.02 28.15
CA ALA A 344 9.56 -13.35 27.57
C ALA A 344 8.19 -13.50 26.89
N ALA A 345 8.16 -14.33 25.85
CA ALA A 345 6.95 -14.66 25.10
C ALA A 345 5.90 -15.30 26.03
N ALA A 346 4.74 -14.65 26.17
CA ALA A 346 3.56 -15.22 26.79
C ALA A 346 2.55 -15.61 25.70
N ARG A 347 1.99 -16.82 25.83
CA ARG A 347 0.89 -17.39 25.03
C ARG A 347 -0.28 -16.40 24.89
N PRO A 348 -1.12 -16.52 23.84
CA PRO A 348 -2.15 -15.53 23.55
C PRO A 348 -3.19 -15.53 24.67
N VAL A 349 -3.15 -14.46 25.46
CA VAL A 349 -4.17 -14.05 26.42
C VAL A 349 -4.69 -12.69 25.90
N PRO A 350 -6.00 -12.39 25.99
CA PRO A 350 -6.59 -11.19 25.38
C PRO A 350 -5.86 -9.95 25.88
N ARG A 351 -5.36 -9.12 24.95
CA ARG A 351 -4.57 -7.93 25.29
C ARG A 351 -5.42 -6.98 26.16
N PRO A 352 -4.91 -6.51 27.32
CA PRO A 352 -5.53 -5.43 28.05
C PRO A 352 -5.39 -4.10 27.29
N ARG A 353 -6.46 -3.27 27.35
CA ARG A 353 -6.59 -1.94 26.72
C ARG A 353 -5.36 -1.07 27.01
N ALA A 354 -4.77 -0.49 25.96
CA ALA A 354 -3.69 0.48 26.07
C ALA A 354 -4.20 1.75 26.79
N ALA A 355 -3.51 2.17 27.86
CA ALA A 355 -3.67 3.50 28.44
C ALA A 355 -2.91 4.51 27.56
N GLY A 356 -3.52 5.57 27.04
CA GLY A 356 -4.95 5.90 26.99
C GLY A 356 -5.11 7.13 26.13
N PHE A 357 -5.75 6.99 24.96
CA PHE A 357 -6.25 8.16 24.23
C PHE A 357 -7.15 8.97 25.19
N PRO A 358 -7.06 10.31 25.22
CA PRO A 358 -7.97 11.13 26.01
C PRO A 358 -9.43 10.78 25.72
N GLU A 359 -10.26 10.93 26.74
CA GLU A 359 -11.70 10.87 26.54
C GLU A 359 -12.15 12.05 25.66
N PRO A 360 -13.20 11.86 24.83
CA PRO A 360 -13.80 12.95 24.08
C PRO A 360 -14.24 14.09 25.00
N PRO A 361 -14.25 15.34 24.51
CA PRO A 361 -14.68 16.49 25.31
C PRO A 361 -16.10 16.26 25.85
N ALA A 362 -16.37 16.72 27.07
CA ALA A 362 -17.69 16.63 27.67
C ALA A 362 -18.72 17.44 26.87
N HIS A 363 -19.98 16.99 26.88
CA HIS A 363 -21.06 17.74 26.24
C HIS A 363 -21.27 19.08 26.96
N PRO A 364 -21.52 20.21 26.26
CA PRO A 364 -21.68 21.52 26.87
C PRO A 364 -22.76 21.61 27.95
N THR A 365 -23.79 20.75 27.89
CA THR A 365 -24.88 20.72 28.88
C THR A 365 -24.54 19.90 30.13
N GLY A 366 -23.34 19.30 30.22
CA GLY A 366 -22.92 18.45 31.34
C GLY A 366 -23.57 17.07 31.40
N ILE A 367 -24.44 16.72 30.44
CA ILE A 367 -25.08 15.41 30.37
C ILE A 367 -24.03 14.37 29.94
N GLY A 368 -23.85 13.32 30.76
CA GLY A 368 -22.96 12.20 30.46
C GLY A 368 -23.63 11.13 29.58
N PRO A 369 -22.83 10.20 29.02
CA PRO A 369 -23.35 9.12 28.19
C PRO A 369 -24.26 8.17 29.00
N PRO A 370 -25.33 7.62 28.40
CA PRO A 370 -26.13 6.59 29.05
C PRO A 370 -25.32 5.30 29.21
N ARG A 371 -25.72 4.46 30.17
CA ARG A 371 -25.18 3.09 30.29
C ARG A 371 -26.02 2.16 29.42
N ILE A 372 -25.42 1.64 28.37
CA ILE A 372 -26.05 0.68 27.46
C ILE A 372 -25.39 -0.69 27.70
N PRO A 373 -26.16 -1.72 28.09
CA PRO A 373 -25.64 -3.07 28.24
C PRO A 373 -24.97 -3.57 26.96
N ALA A 374 -23.86 -4.29 27.08
CA ALA A 374 -23.05 -4.70 25.93
C ALA A 374 -23.81 -5.63 24.96
N ASP A 375 -24.72 -6.46 25.47
CA ASP A 375 -25.62 -7.34 24.71
C ASP A 375 -26.73 -6.59 23.96
N ARG A 376 -26.91 -5.30 24.25
CA ARG A 376 -27.92 -4.42 23.63
C ARG A 376 -27.30 -3.28 22.82
N MET A 377 -25.98 -3.18 22.77
CA MET A 377 -25.26 -2.21 21.96
C MET A 377 -25.27 -2.69 20.50
N PRO A 378 -25.71 -1.88 19.53
CA PRO A 378 -25.46 -2.18 18.13
C PRO A 378 -23.95 -2.21 17.88
N THR A 379 -23.49 -3.23 17.15
CA THR A 379 -22.11 -3.31 16.67
C THR A 379 -21.83 -2.18 15.69
N HIS A 380 -22.78 -1.86 14.82
CA HIS A 380 -22.62 -0.90 13.73
C HIS A 380 -23.83 0.00 13.54
N VAL A 381 -23.59 1.31 13.63
CA VAL A 381 -24.57 2.35 13.29
C VAL A 381 -24.16 3.04 12.00
N ALA A 382 -25.08 3.13 11.04
CA ALA A 382 -24.89 3.89 9.80
C ALA A 382 -25.80 5.12 9.80
N VAL A 383 -25.27 6.30 9.46
CA VAL A 383 -26.01 7.57 9.55
C VAL A 383 -26.10 8.27 8.21
N ILE A 384 -27.32 8.57 7.77
CA ILE A 384 -27.60 9.47 6.64
C ILE A 384 -27.85 10.87 7.19
N MET A 385 -26.84 11.73 7.01
CA MET A 385 -26.77 13.10 7.55
C MET A 385 -27.57 14.09 6.68
N ASP A 386 -28.88 13.92 6.64
CA ASP A 386 -29.79 14.70 5.77
C ASP A 386 -30.37 15.93 6.48
N GLY A 387 -30.78 16.93 5.69
CA GLY A 387 -31.42 18.15 6.18
C GLY A 387 -30.54 19.40 6.20
N ASN A 388 -29.24 19.30 5.90
CA ASN A 388 -28.30 20.45 5.89
C ASN A 388 -28.82 21.64 5.07
N GLY A 389 -29.18 21.41 3.81
CA GLY A 389 -29.66 22.47 2.93
C GLY A 389 -31.01 23.05 3.35
N ARG A 390 -31.94 22.22 3.84
CA ARG A 390 -33.24 22.66 4.36
C ARG A 390 -33.08 23.56 5.59
N TRP A 391 -32.22 23.16 6.51
CA TRP A 391 -31.92 23.92 7.72
C TRP A 391 -31.45 25.35 7.42
N ALA A 392 -30.59 25.50 6.40
CA ALA A 392 -30.12 26.80 5.95
C ALA A 392 -31.26 27.61 5.28
N THR A 393 -32.01 26.99 4.38
CA THR A 393 -33.12 27.64 3.68
C THR A 393 -34.21 28.13 4.63
N GLU A 394 -34.59 27.34 5.65
CA GLU A 394 -35.56 27.72 6.68
C GLU A 394 -35.11 28.95 7.50
N ARG A 395 -33.80 29.24 7.51
CA ARG A 395 -33.19 30.38 8.22
C ARG A 395 -32.79 31.53 7.28
N GLY A 396 -33.15 31.45 6.00
CA GLY A 396 -32.78 32.45 4.99
C GLY A 396 -31.27 32.49 4.68
N LEU A 397 -30.54 31.41 4.95
CA LEU A 397 -29.10 31.30 4.74
C LEU A 397 -28.76 30.53 3.46
N PRO A 398 -27.57 30.77 2.86
CA PRO A 398 -27.04 29.93 1.80
C PRO A 398 -26.91 28.47 2.24
N ARG A 399 -27.15 27.52 1.33
CA ARG A 399 -27.12 26.07 1.64
C ARG A 399 -25.76 25.60 2.18
N SER A 400 -24.66 26.26 1.80
CA SER A 400 -23.31 26.03 2.32
C SER A 400 -23.23 26.23 3.85
N GLU A 401 -23.98 27.19 4.42
CA GLU A 401 -24.02 27.41 5.87
C GLU A 401 -24.63 26.22 6.62
N GLY A 402 -25.59 25.53 6.00
CA GLY A 402 -26.15 24.31 6.55
C GLY A 402 -25.12 23.19 6.63
N HIS A 403 -24.33 22.99 5.57
CA HIS A 403 -23.23 22.02 5.58
C HIS A 403 -22.15 22.38 6.59
N ARG A 404 -21.80 23.67 6.71
CA ARG A 404 -20.87 24.18 7.72
C ARG A 404 -21.35 23.89 9.14
N ALA A 405 -22.63 24.11 9.43
CA ALA A 405 -23.23 23.77 10.72
C ALA A 405 -23.29 22.25 10.95
N GLY A 406 -23.52 21.47 9.88
CA GLY A 406 -23.52 20.01 9.91
C GLY A 406 -22.19 19.38 10.33
N VAL A 407 -21.05 20.04 10.10
CA VAL A 407 -19.74 19.58 10.58
C VAL A 407 -19.72 19.44 12.11
N ARG A 408 -20.36 20.36 12.84
CA ARG A 408 -20.46 20.28 14.31
C ARG A 408 -21.21 19.01 14.75
N ALA A 409 -22.31 18.68 14.09
CA ALA A 409 -23.09 17.49 14.37
C ALA A 409 -22.30 16.19 14.09
N VAL A 410 -21.41 16.19 13.08
CA VAL A 410 -20.47 15.08 12.84
C VAL A 410 -19.57 14.86 14.05
N HIS A 411 -18.91 15.90 14.55
CA HIS A 411 -18.02 15.80 15.72
C HIS A 411 -18.76 15.30 16.95
N GLU A 412 -19.92 15.88 17.23
CA GLU A 412 -20.76 15.46 18.36
C GLU A 412 -21.17 14.00 18.24
N THR A 413 -21.57 13.54 17.06
CA THR A 413 -21.91 12.12 16.82
C THR A 413 -20.71 11.20 17.06
N VAL A 414 -19.52 11.56 16.57
CA VAL A 414 -18.29 10.77 16.80
C VAL A 414 -17.89 10.74 18.27
N TYR A 415 -17.96 11.89 18.97
CA TYR A 415 -17.70 11.95 20.41
C TYR A 415 -18.70 11.13 21.21
N GLY A 416 -19.98 11.20 20.84
CA GLY A 416 -21.05 10.40 21.41
C GLY A 416 -20.81 8.91 21.25
N ALA A 417 -20.44 8.47 20.05
CA ALA A 417 -20.11 7.08 19.72
C ALA A 417 -18.93 6.55 20.56
N LEU A 418 -17.84 7.32 20.64
CA LEU A 418 -16.70 6.97 21.50
C LEU A 418 -17.09 6.85 22.97
N GLN A 419 -17.91 7.76 23.49
CA GLN A 419 -18.33 7.82 24.90
C GLN A 419 -19.21 6.63 25.31
N ILE A 420 -20.08 6.16 24.43
CA ILE A 420 -20.90 4.96 24.68
C ILE A 420 -20.17 3.65 24.34
N GLY A 421 -19.02 3.72 23.68
CA GLY A 421 -18.25 2.54 23.28
C GLY A 421 -18.78 1.86 22.01
N LEU A 422 -19.39 2.62 21.09
CA LEU A 422 -19.84 2.11 19.80
C LEU A 422 -18.64 1.65 18.96
N PRO A 423 -18.60 0.40 18.45
CA PRO A 423 -17.44 -0.10 17.71
C PRO A 423 -17.34 0.43 16.27
N TRP A 424 -18.46 0.53 15.54
CA TRP A 424 -18.50 0.95 14.13
C TRP A 424 -19.51 2.06 13.89
N LEU A 425 -19.06 3.13 13.23
CA LEU A 425 -19.90 4.24 12.79
C LEU A 425 -19.62 4.53 11.32
N THR A 426 -20.64 4.48 10.46
CA THR A 426 -20.51 4.83 9.04
C THR A 426 -21.34 6.06 8.70
N LEU A 427 -20.72 7.10 8.14
CA LEU A 427 -21.38 8.38 7.84
C LEU A 427 -21.50 8.61 6.34
N TYR A 428 -22.72 8.92 5.86
CA TYR A 428 -22.94 9.23 4.44
C TYR A 428 -22.61 10.69 4.11
N ALA A 429 -21.32 10.97 3.86
CA ALA A 429 -20.81 12.32 3.67
C ALA A 429 -21.07 12.89 2.26
N PHE A 430 -20.92 12.08 1.21
CA PHE A 430 -21.21 12.51 -0.16
C PHE A 430 -21.57 11.32 -1.05
N SER A 431 -22.75 11.34 -1.69
CA SER A 431 -23.22 10.27 -2.57
C SER A 431 -22.85 10.48 -4.03
N THR A 432 -22.83 9.40 -4.81
CA THR A 432 -22.73 9.46 -6.28
C THR A 432 -23.84 10.29 -6.93
N GLU A 433 -25.02 10.38 -6.32
CA GLU A 433 -26.16 11.14 -6.80
C GLU A 433 -26.01 12.65 -6.50
N ASN A 434 -25.16 13.04 -5.55
CA ASN A 434 -24.95 14.46 -5.21
C ASN A 434 -24.22 15.25 -6.29
N TRP A 435 -23.63 14.57 -7.26
CA TRP A 435 -23.10 15.20 -8.47
C TRP A 435 -24.17 15.89 -9.35
N LYS A 436 -25.46 15.69 -9.07
CA LYS A 436 -26.58 16.39 -9.73
C LYS A 436 -26.89 17.75 -9.11
N ARG A 437 -26.21 18.12 -8.01
CA ARG A 437 -26.36 19.44 -7.36
C ARG A 437 -25.59 20.51 -8.13
N GLU A 438 -25.84 21.77 -7.78
CA GLU A 438 -25.10 22.90 -8.34
C GLU A 438 -23.59 22.77 -8.08
N PRO A 439 -22.73 23.07 -9.09
CA PRO A 439 -21.28 22.92 -8.96
C PRO A 439 -20.68 23.67 -7.77
N GLU A 440 -21.22 24.84 -7.45
CA GLU A 440 -20.79 25.65 -6.31
C GLU A 440 -21.09 24.97 -4.97
N GLU A 441 -22.27 24.34 -4.82
CA GLU A 441 -22.60 23.57 -3.60
C GLU A 441 -21.66 22.36 -3.46
N ILE A 442 -21.37 21.68 -4.57
CA ILE A 442 -20.44 20.54 -4.58
C ILE A 442 -19.04 21.01 -4.14
N GLY A 443 -18.55 22.12 -4.71
CA GLY A 443 -17.25 22.70 -4.35
C GLY A 443 -17.12 22.96 -2.85
N HIS A 444 -18.13 23.59 -2.24
CA HIS A 444 -18.17 23.87 -0.80
C HIS A 444 -18.19 22.60 0.06
N ILE A 445 -18.92 21.56 -0.35
CA ILE A 445 -18.96 20.29 0.41
C ILE A 445 -17.57 19.62 0.38
N LEU A 446 -16.96 19.55 -0.80
CA LEU A 446 -15.66 18.89 -0.96
C LEU A 446 -14.53 19.67 -0.27
N SER A 447 -14.55 21.00 -0.32
CA SER A 447 -13.61 21.83 0.43
C SER A 447 -13.81 21.67 1.94
N GLY A 448 -15.05 21.65 2.42
CA GLY A 448 -15.35 21.43 3.83
C GLY A 448 -14.85 20.06 4.33
N LEU A 449 -15.02 18.99 3.54
CA LEU A 449 -14.46 17.68 3.84
C LEU A 449 -12.92 17.73 3.91
N ARG A 450 -12.29 18.44 2.98
CA ARG A 450 -10.84 18.62 2.96
C ARG A 450 -10.35 19.34 4.21
N ASP A 451 -11.01 20.43 4.59
CA ASP A 451 -10.68 21.21 5.79
C ASP A 451 -10.78 20.36 7.06
N GLN A 452 -11.80 19.50 7.18
CA GLN A 452 -11.94 18.60 8.32
C GLN A 452 -10.82 17.55 8.38
N LEU A 453 -10.44 17.00 7.23
CA LEU A 453 -9.34 16.04 7.16
C LEU A 453 -8.00 16.71 7.50
N ASP A 454 -7.78 17.96 7.10
CA ASP A 454 -6.55 18.68 7.42
C ASP A 454 -6.49 19.09 8.90
N ALA A 455 -7.62 19.55 9.47
CA ALA A 455 -7.74 19.92 10.87
C ALA A 455 -7.55 18.74 11.84
N ASP A 456 -7.92 17.53 11.43
CA ASP A 456 -7.77 16.28 12.20
C ASP A 456 -8.30 16.36 13.65
N PRO A 457 -9.59 16.65 13.83
CA PRO A 457 -10.18 16.84 15.17
C PRO A 457 -10.16 15.56 16.01
N TYR A 458 -9.90 14.41 15.39
CA TYR A 458 -9.79 13.10 16.05
C TYR A 458 -8.34 12.63 16.19
N ARG A 459 -7.35 13.50 15.93
CA ARG A 459 -5.93 13.16 15.99
C ARG A 459 -5.56 12.50 17.31
N ASP A 460 -6.09 13.03 18.40
CA ASP A 460 -5.71 12.62 19.74
C ASP A 460 -6.72 11.62 20.32
N LEU A 461 -7.70 11.14 19.54
CA LEU A 461 -8.71 10.15 19.96
C LEU A 461 -8.47 8.77 19.30
N ASP A 462 -9.01 7.72 19.90
CA ASP A 462 -8.87 6.34 19.42
C ASP A 462 -9.87 6.00 18.29
N VAL A 463 -9.83 6.78 17.20
CA VAL A 463 -10.70 6.64 16.02
C VAL A 463 -9.91 6.15 14.81
N ARG A 464 -10.20 4.94 14.33
CA ARG A 464 -9.74 4.42 13.03
C ARG A 464 -10.63 4.97 11.93
N LEU A 465 -10.14 5.90 11.13
CA LEU A 465 -10.85 6.44 9.98
C LEU A 465 -10.70 5.51 8.78
N ARG A 466 -11.76 5.33 7.99
CA ARG A 466 -11.74 4.63 6.70
C ARG A 466 -12.50 5.41 5.65
N TRP A 467 -12.11 5.28 4.38
CA TRP A 467 -12.86 5.88 3.28
C TRP A 467 -13.50 4.81 2.42
N SER A 468 -14.83 4.88 2.30
CA SER A 468 -15.59 4.08 1.34
C SER A 468 -16.12 4.98 0.21
N GLY A 469 -15.81 4.64 -1.04
CA GLY A 469 -16.27 5.38 -2.22
C GLY A 469 -15.31 5.28 -3.41
N ARG A 470 -15.46 6.17 -4.40
CA ARG A 470 -14.62 6.22 -5.60
C ARG A 470 -13.75 7.48 -5.67
N PRO A 471 -12.50 7.39 -6.16
CA PRO A 471 -11.69 8.56 -6.44
C PRO A 471 -12.23 9.39 -7.63
N GLY A 472 -12.94 8.75 -8.57
CA GLY A 472 -13.40 9.41 -9.80
C GLY A 472 -14.24 10.65 -9.52
N ARG A 473 -13.91 11.77 -10.19
CA ARG A 473 -14.51 13.12 -10.01
C ARG A 473 -14.16 13.85 -8.71
N LEU A 474 -13.57 13.20 -7.72
CA LEU A 474 -13.07 13.90 -6.54
C LEU A 474 -11.76 14.63 -6.86
N PRO A 475 -11.50 15.80 -6.24
CA PRO A 475 -10.19 16.43 -6.27
C PRO A 475 -9.10 15.48 -5.76
N THR A 476 -7.97 15.39 -6.48
CA THR A 476 -6.86 14.49 -6.15
C THR A 476 -6.35 14.71 -4.73
N ASP A 477 -6.25 15.97 -4.33
CA ASP A 477 -5.76 16.37 -3.02
C ASP A 477 -6.68 15.89 -1.87
N LEU A 478 -8.00 15.88 -2.10
CA LEU A 478 -8.98 15.29 -1.18
C LEU A 478 -8.84 13.76 -1.08
N VAL A 479 -8.66 13.08 -2.22
CA VAL A 479 -8.42 11.62 -2.25
C VAL A 479 -7.15 11.28 -1.47
N ASP A 480 -6.07 12.03 -1.67
CA ASP A 480 -4.82 11.82 -0.95
C ASP A 480 -5.00 12.08 0.55
N ALA A 481 -5.78 13.09 0.95
CA ALA A 481 -6.09 13.36 2.35
C ALA A 481 -6.87 12.21 3.00
N LEU A 482 -7.88 11.67 2.32
CA LEU A 482 -8.65 10.51 2.79
C LEU A 482 -7.74 9.29 3.01
N ARG A 483 -6.92 8.95 2.01
CA ARG A 483 -5.97 7.82 2.10
C ARG A 483 -4.93 8.02 3.19
N ARG A 484 -4.37 9.23 3.33
CA ARG A 484 -3.42 9.55 4.41
C ARG A 484 -4.04 9.36 5.79
N ARG A 485 -5.29 9.79 5.99
CA ARG A 485 -5.98 9.65 7.28
C ARG A 485 -6.36 8.21 7.58
N GLU A 486 -6.88 7.48 6.60
CA GLU A 486 -7.15 6.06 6.75
C GLU A 486 -5.89 5.29 7.17
N HIS A 487 -4.76 5.57 6.50
CA HIS A 487 -3.49 4.96 6.85
C HIS A 487 -2.98 5.35 8.24
N ALA A 488 -3.00 6.64 8.57
CA ALA A 488 -2.48 7.16 9.83
C ALA A 488 -3.23 6.65 11.06
N THR A 489 -4.48 6.25 10.89
CA THR A 489 -5.38 5.84 11.97
C THR A 489 -5.65 4.34 12.02
N ARG A 490 -5.09 3.54 11.09
CA ARG A 490 -5.38 2.10 10.92
C ARG A 490 -5.14 1.22 12.15
N THR A 491 -4.28 1.64 13.08
CA THR A 491 -3.95 0.87 14.30
C THR A 491 -4.83 1.21 15.49
N ARG A 492 -5.78 2.15 15.34
CA ARG A 492 -6.74 2.54 16.37
C ARG A 492 -7.89 1.54 16.42
N GLY A 493 -8.51 1.39 17.58
CA GLY A 493 -9.39 0.24 17.84
C GLY A 493 -10.68 0.53 18.62
N ARG A 494 -10.84 1.71 19.23
CA ARG A 494 -12.05 2.00 20.03
C ARG A 494 -13.27 2.30 19.16
N LEU A 495 -13.10 3.04 18.06
CA LEU A 495 -14.15 3.32 17.09
C LEU A 495 -13.57 3.24 15.68
N THR A 496 -14.19 2.44 14.80
CA THR A 496 -13.95 2.53 13.35
C THR A 496 -14.99 3.45 12.73
N LEU A 497 -14.52 4.60 12.23
CA LEU A 497 -15.30 5.61 11.56
C LEU A 497 -15.12 5.49 10.03
N THR A 498 -16.13 4.98 9.34
CA THR A 498 -16.14 4.90 7.88
C THR A 498 -16.81 6.15 7.31
N LEU A 499 -16.09 6.93 6.51
CA LEU A 499 -16.62 8.06 5.77
C LEU A 499 -16.96 7.62 4.35
N CYS A 500 -18.24 7.68 4.01
CA CYS A 500 -18.72 7.38 2.67
C CYS A 500 -18.71 8.66 1.80
N VAL A 501 -17.65 8.82 1.00
CA VAL A 501 -17.43 10.01 0.15
C VAL A 501 -17.34 9.57 -1.31
N ASN A 502 -18.20 10.15 -2.16
CA ASN A 502 -18.47 9.65 -3.51
C ASN A 502 -18.86 8.17 -3.49
N TYR A 503 -19.75 7.83 -2.58
CA TYR A 503 -20.22 6.46 -2.35
C TYR A 503 -21.58 6.23 -3.00
N GLY A 504 -21.73 5.07 -3.64
CA GLY A 504 -23.01 4.53 -4.08
C GLY A 504 -23.02 3.02 -3.87
N GLY A 505 -24.05 2.49 -3.22
CA GLY A 505 -24.13 1.09 -2.86
C GLY A 505 -24.27 0.12 -4.03
N ARG A 506 -25.13 0.44 -5.01
CA ARG A 506 -25.21 -0.30 -6.27
C ARG A 506 -23.87 -0.35 -7.00
N ASP A 507 -23.14 0.74 -6.92
CA ASP A 507 -21.84 0.87 -7.54
C ASP A 507 -20.75 0.06 -6.81
N GLU A 508 -20.83 -0.02 -5.47
CA GLU A 508 -20.03 -0.93 -4.65
C GLU A 508 -20.28 -2.40 -4.99
N ILE A 509 -21.55 -2.81 -5.05
CA ILE A 509 -21.94 -4.18 -5.44
C ILE A 509 -21.48 -4.50 -6.86
N ALA A 510 -21.61 -3.56 -7.81
CA ALA A 510 -21.14 -3.76 -9.17
C ALA A 510 -19.62 -3.98 -9.23
N ARG A 511 -18.83 -3.32 -8.38
CA ARG A 511 -17.38 -3.57 -8.27
C ARG A 511 -17.08 -4.93 -7.66
N ALA A 512 -17.80 -5.35 -6.63
CA ALA A 512 -17.66 -6.67 -6.04
C ALA A 512 -17.97 -7.76 -7.07
N ALA A 513 -19.08 -7.62 -7.82
CA ALA A 513 -19.42 -8.50 -8.93
C ALA A 513 -18.34 -8.53 -10.03
N ALA A 514 -17.79 -7.36 -10.40
CA ALA A 514 -16.68 -7.30 -11.34
C ALA A 514 -15.39 -7.93 -10.80
N SER A 515 -15.20 -7.95 -9.47
CA SER A 515 -14.09 -8.66 -8.82
C SER A 515 -14.30 -10.17 -8.84
N LEU A 516 -15.49 -10.64 -8.49
CA LEU A 516 -15.89 -12.05 -8.61
C LEU A 516 -15.74 -12.55 -10.05
N ALA A 517 -16.23 -11.80 -11.04
CA ALA A 517 -16.11 -12.17 -12.44
C ALA A 517 -14.64 -12.29 -12.90
N ARG A 518 -13.74 -11.46 -12.35
CA ARG A 518 -12.30 -11.56 -12.62
C ARG A 518 -11.69 -12.80 -11.97
N ALA A 519 -12.04 -13.10 -10.71
CA ALA A 519 -11.58 -14.29 -10.00
C ALA A 519 -12.08 -15.58 -10.68
N ALA A 520 -13.36 -15.61 -11.06
CA ALA A 520 -13.97 -16.69 -11.83
C ALA A 520 -13.25 -16.93 -13.16
N ARG A 521 -12.99 -15.86 -13.92
CA ARG A 521 -12.28 -15.95 -15.20
C ARG A 521 -10.83 -16.40 -15.02
N ALA A 522 -10.20 -16.06 -13.89
CA ALA A 522 -8.85 -16.50 -13.55
C ALA A 522 -8.80 -17.97 -13.08
N GLY A 523 -9.96 -18.58 -12.78
CA GLY A 523 -10.06 -19.95 -12.27
C GLY A 523 -9.89 -20.05 -10.74
N ASP A 524 -9.85 -18.91 -10.03
CA ASP A 524 -9.65 -18.85 -8.58
C ASP A 524 -10.91 -19.26 -7.81
N ILE A 525 -12.10 -19.07 -8.42
CA ILE A 525 -13.40 -19.46 -7.87
C ILE A 525 -14.26 -20.12 -8.94
N ASP A 526 -15.07 -21.09 -8.55
CA ASP A 526 -16.10 -21.69 -9.41
C ASP A 526 -17.35 -20.79 -9.42
N PRO A 527 -17.79 -20.23 -10.56
CA PRO A 527 -18.99 -19.41 -10.64
C PRO A 527 -20.26 -20.08 -10.12
N VAL A 528 -20.33 -21.41 -10.15
CA VAL A 528 -21.49 -22.20 -9.68
C VAL A 528 -21.56 -22.27 -8.16
N LEU A 529 -20.43 -22.07 -7.49
CA LEU A 529 -20.29 -22.16 -6.03
C LEU A 529 -20.27 -20.79 -5.33
N ILE A 530 -20.55 -19.69 -6.04
CA ILE A 530 -20.56 -18.35 -5.45
C ILE A 530 -21.71 -18.23 -4.44
N GLU A 531 -21.37 -17.88 -3.20
CA GLU A 531 -22.28 -17.65 -2.08
C GLU A 531 -22.26 -16.18 -1.62
N GLU A 532 -23.16 -15.81 -0.69
CA GLU A 532 -23.22 -14.45 -0.13
C GLU A 532 -21.89 -14.03 0.53
N SER A 533 -21.18 -14.98 1.16
CA SER A 533 -19.86 -14.73 1.76
C SER A 533 -18.81 -14.32 0.74
N ASP A 534 -18.87 -14.84 -0.49
CA ASP A 534 -17.93 -14.47 -1.54
C ASP A 534 -18.19 -13.05 -2.01
N VAL A 535 -19.46 -12.67 -2.15
CA VAL A 535 -19.84 -11.28 -2.45
C VAL A 535 -19.31 -10.33 -1.37
N ALA A 536 -19.50 -10.69 -0.09
CA ALA A 536 -19.02 -9.90 1.04
C ALA A 536 -17.48 -9.76 1.05
N ALA A 537 -16.75 -10.84 0.79
CA ALA A 537 -15.29 -10.86 0.70
C ALA A 537 -14.73 -10.00 -0.44
N HIS A 538 -15.51 -9.82 -1.51
CA HIS A 538 -15.16 -9.00 -2.67
C HIS A 538 -15.64 -7.55 -2.60
N LEU A 539 -16.32 -7.14 -1.53
CA LEU A 539 -16.60 -5.72 -1.26
C LEU A 539 -15.29 -4.96 -0.95
N PRO A 540 -15.23 -3.63 -1.15
CA PRO A 540 -14.03 -2.83 -0.85
C PRO A 540 -13.56 -2.89 0.61
N HIS A 541 -14.47 -3.19 1.53
CA HIS A 541 -14.19 -3.33 2.96
C HIS A 541 -14.84 -4.62 3.48
N PRO A 542 -14.21 -5.78 3.26
CA PRO A 542 -14.79 -7.07 3.62
C PRO A 542 -14.89 -7.28 5.15
N ASP A 543 -14.16 -6.48 5.94
CA ASP A 543 -14.21 -6.47 7.40
C ASP A 543 -15.26 -5.51 7.99
N LEU A 544 -16.02 -4.79 7.14
CA LEU A 544 -17.12 -3.93 7.61
C LEU A 544 -18.32 -4.81 8.00
N PRO A 545 -18.74 -4.85 9.28
CA PRO A 545 -19.86 -5.68 9.69
C PRO A 545 -21.19 -5.17 9.14
N ASP A 546 -22.20 -6.03 9.19
CA ASP A 546 -23.58 -5.63 8.92
C ASP A 546 -24.00 -4.45 9.80
N VAL A 547 -24.86 -3.60 9.25
CA VAL A 547 -25.43 -2.46 9.95
C VAL A 547 -26.56 -2.97 10.83
N ASP A 548 -26.44 -2.78 12.14
CA ASP A 548 -27.52 -3.08 13.08
C ASP A 548 -28.60 -1.99 13.05
N LEU A 549 -28.17 -0.73 12.91
CA LEU A 549 -29.03 0.44 13.01
C LEU A 549 -28.66 1.45 11.93
N LEU A 550 -29.57 1.67 10.98
CA LEU A 550 -29.47 2.74 9.99
C LEU A 550 -30.34 3.91 10.44
N TRP A 551 -29.69 4.99 10.83
CA TRP A 551 -30.31 6.22 11.28
C TRP A 551 -30.30 7.27 10.18
N ARG A 552 -31.46 7.87 9.89
CA ARG A 552 -31.56 9.01 8.99
C ARG A 552 -32.31 10.18 9.62
N THR A 553 -31.78 11.37 9.41
CA THR A 553 -32.37 12.63 9.88
C THR A 553 -33.30 13.26 8.85
N SER A 554 -34.00 14.33 9.23
CA SER A 554 -34.84 15.18 8.38
C SER A 554 -36.12 14.56 7.80
N SER A 555 -36.76 13.66 8.54
CA SER A 555 -38.07 13.01 8.25
C SER A 555 -38.13 12.14 6.99
N GLU A 556 -37.09 12.09 6.16
CA GLU A 556 -37.10 11.32 4.93
C GLU A 556 -36.94 9.81 5.21
N GLN A 557 -37.92 9.01 4.79
CA GLN A 557 -37.96 7.57 5.08
C GLN A 557 -37.45 6.71 3.91
N ARG A 558 -36.15 6.81 3.61
CA ARG A 558 -35.48 5.97 2.60
C ARG A 558 -34.00 5.76 2.91
N THR A 559 -33.40 4.70 2.39
CA THR A 559 -31.96 4.41 2.56
C THR A 559 -31.08 5.08 1.50
N SER A 560 -31.66 5.61 0.41
CA SER A 560 -30.95 6.41 -0.59
C SER A 560 -29.66 5.76 -1.14
N ASN A 561 -29.68 4.46 -1.47
CA ASN A 561 -28.52 3.74 -2.01
C ASN A 561 -27.33 3.62 -1.03
N PHE A 562 -27.57 3.85 0.27
CA PHE A 562 -26.55 3.75 1.32
C PHE A 562 -26.47 2.32 1.87
N LEU A 563 -25.28 1.70 1.76
CA LEU A 563 -24.96 0.36 2.28
C LEU A 563 -26.03 -0.71 2.00
N PRO A 564 -26.53 -0.87 0.77
CA PRO A 564 -27.63 -1.78 0.47
C PRO A 564 -27.29 -3.25 0.73
N TRP A 565 -26.01 -3.64 0.77
CA TRP A 565 -25.58 -4.97 1.17
C TRP A 565 -25.59 -5.10 2.71
N GLN A 566 -24.80 -4.25 3.38
CA GLN A 566 -24.56 -4.31 4.81
C GLN A 566 -25.80 -3.94 5.64
N ALA A 567 -26.72 -3.14 5.12
CA ALA A 567 -27.92 -2.69 5.81
C ALA A 567 -29.18 -3.51 5.50
N THR A 568 -29.04 -4.67 4.84
CA THR A 568 -30.18 -5.52 4.45
C THR A 568 -31.06 -5.88 5.64
N TYR A 569 -30.45 -6.18 6.80
CA TYR A 569 -31.15 -6.57 8.03
C TYR A 569 -31.16 -5.47 9.10
N ALA A 570 -30.75 -4.24 8.74
CA ALA A 570 -30.67 -3.13 9.68
C ALA A 570 -32.05 -2.74 10.22
N GLU A 571 -32.11 -2.39 11.51
CA GLU A 571 -33.22 -1.60 12.01
C GLU A 571 -33.14 -0.18 11.43
N LEU A 572 -34.25 0.32 10.91
CA LEU A 572 -34.32 1.66 10.35
C LEU A 572 -34.92 2.63 11.38
N HIS A 573 -34.18 3.69 11.70
CA HIS A 573 -34.64 4.78 12.55
C HIS A 573 -34.66 6.09 11.76
N PHE A 574 -35.80 6.78 11.75
CA PHE A 574 -35.99 8.06 11.09
C PHE A 574 -36.31 9.13 12.12
N SER A 575 -35.53 10.22 12.12
CA SER A 575 -35.76 11.37 13.01
C SER A 575 -36.20 12.58 12.21
N ASP A 576 -37.09 13.38 12.78
CA ASP A 576 -37.57 14.60 12.14
C ASP A 576 -36.56 15.74 12.19
N THR A 577 -35.70 15.75 13.21
CA THR A 577 -34.65 16.77 13.40
C THR A 577 -33.72 16.83 12.19
N LEU A 578 -33.40 18.05 11.73
CA LEU A 578 -32.43 18.29 10.66
C LEU A 578 -30.99 18.10 11.17
N TRP A 579 -30.09 17.58 10.34
CA TRP A 579 -28.72 17.24 10.75
C TRP A 579 -27.97 18.35 11.51
N PRO A 580 -28.02 19.65 11.13
CA PRO A 580 -27.27 20.68 11.87
C PRO A 580 -27.73 20.93 13.32
N ASP A 581 -28.95 20.49 13.67
CA ASP A 581 -29.53 20.58 15.01
C ASP A 581 -29.31 19.30 15.84
N ILE A 582 -28.65 18.27 15.27
CA ILE A 582 -28.29 17.02 15.95
C ILE A 582 -27.05 17.19 16.80
N ASP A 583 -27.05 16.53 17.96
CA ASP A 583 -25.85 16.29 18.76
C ASP A 583 -25.76 14.85 19.29
N ARG A 584 -24.77 14.59 20.15
CA ARG A 584 -24.51 13.26 20.70
C ARG A 584 -25.67 12.67 21.49
N ARG A 585 -26.53 13.50 22.08
CA ARG A 585 -27.71 13.07 22.85
C ARG A 585 -28.75 12.44 21.95
N ASP A 586 -28.85 12.88 20.70
CA ASP A 586 -29.71 12.24 19.69
C ASP A 586 -29.20 10.84 19.36
N LEU A 587 -27.90 10.69 19.07
CA LEU A 587 -27.29 9.38 18.86
C LEU A 587 -27.56 8.45 20.06
N TRP A 588 -27.33 8.93 21.28
CA TRP A 588 -27.58 8.15 22.50
C TRP A 588 -29.03 7.71 22.64
N ARG A 589 -29.98 8.60 22.34
CA ARG A 589 -31.41 8.26 22.36
C ARG A 589 -31.75 7.18 21.34
N VAL A 590 -31.24 7.33 20.11
CA VAL A 590 -31.48 6.39 19.00
C VAL A 590 -30.88 5.02 19.31
N VAL A 591 -29.65 4.96 19.83
CA VAL A 591 -28.99 3.71 20.24
C VAL A 591 -29.68 3.07 21.46
N THR A 592 -30.11 3.87 22.44
CA THR A 592 -30.84 3.36 23.61
C THR A 592 -32.18 2.74 23.17
N ALA A 593 -32.91 3.42 22.28
CA ALA A 593 -34.18 2.92 21.75
C ALA A 593 -34.02 1.60 20.96
N TYR A 594 -32.91 1.43 20.23
CA TYR A 594 -32.56 0.15 19.60
C TYR A 594 -32.42 -0.97 20.65
N GLY A 595 -31.68 -0.71 21.74
CA GLY A 595 -31.44 -1.69 22.80
C GLY A 595 -32.68 -2.07 23.63
N GLU A 596 -33.74 -1.26 23.63
CA GLU A 596 -34.99 -1.53 24.34
C GLU A 596 -35.95 -2.44 23.56
N ARG A 597 -35.74 -2.62 22.25
CA ARG A 597 -36.62 -3.42 21.41
C ARG A 597 -36.39 -4.91 21.62
N ARG A 598 -37.50 -5.65 21.74
CA ARG A 598 -37.46 -7.11 21.76
C ARG A 598 -37.12 -7.62 20.35
N ARG A 599 -35.92 -8.18 20.17
CA ARG A 599 -35.53 -8.85 18.91
C ARG A 599 -36.54 -9.97 18.62
N ARG A 600 -37.12 -9.97 17.41
CA ARG A 600 -38.04 -11.01 16.96
C ARG A 600 -37.21 -12.25 16.58
N HIS A 601 -37.65 -13.44 16.97
CA HIS A 601 -37.00 -14.70 16.60
C HIS A 601 -36.80 -14.77 15.08
N GLY A 602 -35.54 -14.71 14.64
CA GLY A 602 -35.15 -14.65 13.22
C GLY A 602 -33.91 -13.78 12.95
N ALA A 603 -33.61 -12.80 13.80
CA ALA A 603 -32.33 -12.07 13.75
C ALA A 603 -31.23 -12.92 14.41
N ALA A 604 -30.12 -13.17 13.70
CA ALA A 604 -28.96 -13.87 14.25
C ALA A 604 -28.40 -13.13 15.50
N PRO A 605 -27.77 -13.85 16.46
CA PRO A 605 -27.28 -13.29 17.72
C PRO A 605 -26.35 -12.08 17.54
#